data_AF-A0A315BFP5-F1
#
_entry.id   AF-A0A315BFP5-F1
#
_cell.length_a   1.000
_cell.length_b   1.000
_cell.length_c   1.000
_cell.angle_alpha   90.00
_cell.angle_beta   90.00
_cell.angle_gamma   90.00
#
_symmetry.space_group_name_H-M   'P 1'
#
loop_
_entity.id
_entity.type
_entity.pdbx_description
1 polymer ?
#
loop_
_entity_poly.entity_id
_entity_poly.type
_entity_poly.pdbx_seq_one_letter_code
_entity_poly.pdbx_strand_id
1 'polypeptide(L)' 'MSIQFDQAKDAKNTQKHGVSLAAAFEWMDAVTWPDQRQDYGEERYAET' A
#
# COMPACT_ATOMS: atom_id res chain seq x y z
N MET A 1 -3.24 -7.09 12.03
CA MET A 1 -3.44 -7.97 10.85
C MET A 1 -2.12 -8.64 10.42
N SER A 2 -2.08 -9.92 9.97
CA SER A 2 -0.89 -10.48 9.31
C SER A 2 -0.94 -10.20 7.81
N ILE A 3 -0.21 -9.18 7.36
CA ILE A 3 -0.15 -8.75 5.96
C ILE A 3 1.11 -9.29 5.28
N GLN A 4 0.96 -9.80 4.05
CA GLN A 4 2.07 -10.26 3.22
C GLN A 4 2.37 -9.23 2.14
N PHE A 5 3.64 -8.86 2.02
CA PHE A 5 4.13 -7.96 0.98
C PHE A 5 5.56 -8.33 0.58
N ASP A 6 5.90 -7.99 -0.66
CA ASP A 6 7.24 -8.19 -1.19
C ASP A 6 8.24 -7.22 -0.53
N GLN A 7 9.36 -7.77 -0.05
CA GLN A 7 10.39 -7.00 0.67
C GLN A 7 11.14 -6.01 -0.24
N ALA A 8 11.30 -6.32 -1.53
CA ALA A 8 11.92 -5.39 -2.47
C ALA A 8 10.98 -4.21 -2.77
N LYS A 9 9.67 -4.42 -2.77
CA LYS A 9 8.67 -3.35 -2.84
C LYS A 9 8.67 -2.49 -1.59
N ASP A 10 8.85 -3.09 -0.41
CA ASP A 10 8.98 -2.36 0.85
C ASP A 10 10.19 -1.41 0.86
N ALA A 11 11.35 -1.89 0.42
CA ALA A 11 12.56 -1.05 0.32
C ALA A 11 12.35 0.14 -0.64
N LYS A 12 11.70 -0.09 -1.79
CA LYS A 12 11.34 0.98 -2.74
C LYS A 12 10.33 1.96 -2.14
N ASN A 13 9.33 1.46 -1.40
CA ASN A 13 8.33 2.28 -0.75
C ASN A 13 8.96 3.18 0.32
N THR A 14 9.83 2.61 1.15
CA THR A 14 10.58 3.35 2.17
C THR A 14 11.49 4.40 1.53
N GLN A 15 12.17 4.08 0.43
CA GLN A 15 12.99 5.07 -0.29
C GLN A 15 12.16 6.21 -0.89
N LYS A 16 10.99 5.89 -1.46
CA LYS A 16 10.15 6.87 -2.16
C LYS A 16 9.31 7.72 -1.22
N HIS A 17 8.83 7.13 -0.12
CA HIS A 17 7.81 7.70 0.76
C HIS A 17 8.26 7.84 2.22
N GLY A 18 9.41 7.28 2.60
CA GLY A 18 9.94 7.34 3.97
C GLY A 18 9.29 6.36 4.95
N VAL A 19 8.38 5.50 4.48
CA VAL A 19 7.58 4.61 5.31
C VAL A 19 7.62 3.18 4.78
N SER A 20 7.79 2.22 5.69
CA SER A 20 7.70 0.79 5.39
C SER A 20 6.25 0.35 5.29
N LEU A 21 5.97 -0.57 4.36
CA LEU A 21 4.72 -1.33 4.26
C LEU A 21 4.46 -2.17 5.52
N ALA A 22 5.50 -2.54 6.27
CA ALA A 22 5.34 -3.20 7.57
C ALA A 22 4.70 -2.29 8.62
N ALA A 23 4.87 -0.97 8.46
CA ALA A 23 4.28 0.05 9.31
C ALA A 23 2.93 0.56 8.75
N ALA A 24 2.41 -0.07 7.69
CA ALA A 24 1.09 0.26 7.16
C ALA A 24 0.03 0.14 8.27
N PHE A 25 -0.88 1.11 8.28
CA PHE A 25 -1.90 1.28 9.30
C PHE A 25 -2.89 0.11 9.30
N GLU A 26 -3.73 0.00 10.34
CA GLU A 26 -4.83 -0.97 10.34
C GLU A 26 -5.83 -0.61 9.23
N TRP A 27 -5.66 -1.24 8.06
CA TRP A 27 -6.42 -1.04 6.83
C TRP A 27 -7.95 -1.03 7.05
N MET A 28 -8.43 -1.76 8.06
CA MET A 28 -9.86 -1.87 8.37
C MET A 28 -10.49 -0.53 8.80
N ASP A 29 -9.71 0.35 9.40
CA ASP A 29 -10.19 1.66 9.87
C ASP A 29 -9.83 2.80 8.90
N ALA A 30 -9.12 2.47 7.82
CA ALA A 30 -8.67 3.45 6.83
C ALA A 30 -9.81 3.86 5.89
N VAL A 31 -9.84 5.15 5.53
CA VAL A 31 -10.70 5.60 4.45
C VAL A 31 -10.09 5.12 3.14
N THR A 32 -10.79 4.23 2.44
CA THR A 32 -10.30 3.61 1.19
C THR A 32 -11.09 4.07 -0.03
N TRP A 33 -10.43 4.12 -1.19
CA TRP A 33 -11.07 4.40 -2.48
C TRP A 33 -10.36 3.67 -3.63
N PRO A 34 -11.03 3.45 -4.78
CA PRO A 34 -10.41 2.83 -5.94
C PRO A 34 -9.22 3.66 -6.46
N ASP A 35 -8.07 3.02 -6.64
CA ASP A 35 -6.87 3.63 -7.20
C ASP A 35 -6.88 3.51 -8.73
N GLN A 36 -7.20 4.63 -9.38
CA GLN A 36 -7.28 4.74 -10.84
C GLN A 36 -6.09 5.50 -11.45
N ARG A 37 -4.98 5.67 -10.71
CA ARG A 37 -3.83 6.46 -11.20
C ARG A 37 -3.16 5.85 -12.42
N GLN A 38 -3.27 4.54 -12.61
CA GLN A 38 -2.73 3.79 -13.74
C GLN A 38 -3.65 2.61 -14.07
N ASP A 39 -3.55 2.08 -15.29
CA ASP A 39 -4.17 0.81 -15.62
C ASP A 39 -3.30 -0.34 -15.07
N TYR A 40 -3.72 -0.86 -13.92
CA TYR A 40 -3.03 -1.94 -13.23
C TYR A 40 -3.45 -3.34 -13.72
N GLY A 41 -4.45 -3.44 -14.61
CA GLY A 41 -5.02 -4.73 -15.04
C GLY A 41 -5.82 -5.48 -13.96
N GLU A 42 -5.97 -4.89 -12.78
CA GLU A 42 -6.70 -5.42 -11.63
C GLU A 42 -7.22 -4.28 -10.76
N GLU A 43 -8.23 -4.57 -9.93
CA GLU A 43 -8.73 -3.59 -8.97
C GLU A 43 -7.67 -3.29 -7.90
N ARG A 44 -7.37 -2.00 -7.72
CA ARG A 44 -6.45 -1.49 -6.71
C ARG A 44 -7.19 -0.49 -5.85
N TYR A 45 -6.83 -0.43 -4.56
CA TYR A 45 -7.39 0.51 -3.61
C TYR A 45 -6.26 1.30 -2.94
N ALA A 46 -6.51 2.56 -2.65
CA ALA A 46 -5.63 3.45 -1.89
C ALA A 46 -6.31 3.89 -0.60
N GLU A 47 -5.50 4.31 0.38
CA GLU A 47 -5.93 4.77 1.71
C GLU A 47 -5.25 6.09 2.09
N THR A 48 -5.83 6.84 3.05
CA THR A 48 -5.22 8.05 3.63
C THR A 48 -4.29 7.72 4.79
#